data_AF-A0AAV5PBU1-F1
#
_entry.id   AF-A0AAV5PBU1-F1
#
_cell.length_a   1.000
_cell.length_b   1.000
_cell.length_c   1.000
_cell.angle_alpha   90.00
_cell.angle_beta   90.00
_cell.angle_gamma   90.00
#
_symmetry.space_group_name_H-M   'P 1'
#
loop_
_entity.id
_entity.type
_entity.pdbx_description
1 polymer ?
#
loop_
_entity_poly.entity_id
_entity_poly.type
_entity_poly.pdbx_seq_one_letter_code
_entity_poly.pdbx_strand_id
1 'polypeptide(L)'
;MTPAWGGPPCDRGVVVTGPVGLRPLGRSRWFRYEVRCWAHGAIPDREHAVGPPVLVTRDAAAVARILRAVRGVPPLTWGRRPPGGGEMWNSNSLVAWSLARAGLATDHVPPGGGRAPGWDAGVRVAARTATA
;
A
#
# COMPACT_ATOMS: atom_id res chain seq x y z
N MET A 1 1.04 5.11 1.78
CA MET A 1 0.87 4.61 3.16
C MET A 1 1.84 5.37 4.04
N THR A 2 1.37 6.15 5.01
CA THR A 2 2.20 7.13 5.75
C THR A 2 1.70 7.27 7.20
N PRO A 3 2.52 7.69 8.18
CA PRO A 3 2.05 7.92 9.54
C PRO A 3 0.88 8.91 9.63
N ALA A 4 -0.09 8.63 10.49
CA ALA A 4 -1.30 9.45 10.64
C ALA A 4 -1.06 10.84 11.27
N TRP A 5 0.14 11.08 11.81
CA TRP A 5 0.51 12.33 12.46
C TRP A 5 1.41 13.23 11.59
N GLY A 6 1.71 12.84 10.35
CA GLY A 6 2.54 13.62 9.42
C GLY A 6 1.75 14.58 8.51
N GLY A 7 2.28 15.79 8.33
CA GLY A 7 1.75 16.84 7.44
C GLY A 7 0.66 17.72 8.07
N PRO A 8 0.36 18.88 7.47
CA PRO A 8 -0.71 19.78 7.95
C PRO A 8 -2.07 19.08 7.93
N PRO A 9 -3.02 19.50 8.80
CA PRO A 9 -4.38 18.96 8.85
C PRO A 9 -5.20 19.49 7.68
N CYS A 10 -4.93 18.98 6.47
CA CYS A 10 -5.76 19.15 5.29
C CYS A 10 -6.53 17.87 4.98
N ASP A 11 -7.62 17.99 4.22
CA ASP A 11 -8.26 16.81 3.63
C ASP A 11 -7.26 16.15 2.67
N ARG A 12 -6.71 15.04 3.13
CA ARG A 12 -5.64 14.29 2.47
C ARG A 12 -6.16 12.98 1.90
N GLY A 13 -7.48 12.87 1.69
CA GLY A 13 -8.13 11.73 1.04
C GLY A 13 -7.79 10.39 1.69
N VAL A 14 -7.86 10.31 3.02
CA VAL A 14 -7.62 9.07 3.75
C VAL A 14 -8.72 8.08 3.39
N VAL A 15 -8.35 6.92 2.82
CA VAL A 15 -9.30 5.87 2.42
C VAL A 15 -9.29 4.67 3.35
N VAL A 16 -8.14 4.38 3.97
CA VAL A 16 -7.99 3.31 4.96
C VAL A 16 -6.98 3.74 6.02
N THR A 17 -7.20 3.29 7.26
CA THR A 17 -6.20 3.41 8.33
C THR A 17 -5.91 2.05 8.94
N GLY A 18 -4.69 1.84 9.42
CA GLY A 18 -4.32 0.60 10.10
C GLY A 18 -3.29 0.82 11.22
N PRO A 19 -3.18 -0.12 12.17
CA PRO A 19 -2.25 -0.04 13.28
C PRO A 19 -0.80 -0.27 12.83
N VAL A 20 0.16 0.25 13.61
CA VAL A 20 1.60 0.02 13.46
C VAL A 20 2.11 -0.77 14.66
N GLY A 21 2.85 -1.86 14.41
CA GLY A 21 3.44 -2.70 15.45
C GLY A 21 2.43 -3.65 16.10
N LEU A 22 1.55 -3.15 16.97
CA LEU A 22 0.55 -3.96 17.68
C LEU A 22 -0.86 -3.43 17.45
N ARG A 23 -1.84 -4.32 17.29
CA ARG A 23 -3.25 -3.96 17.04
C ARG A 23 -3.83 -2.98 18.07
N PRO A 24 -3.67 -3.18 19.40
CA PRO A 24 -4.24 -2.28 20.40
C PRO A 24 -3.68 -0.85 20.32
N LEU A 25 -2.43 -0.69 19.88
CA LEU A 25 -1.78 0.63 19.79
C LEU A 25 -2.44 1.52 18.73
N GLY A 26 -3.12 0.95 17.73
CA GLY A 26 -3.82 1.71 16.68
C GLY A 26 -4.93 2.65 17.19
N ARG A 27 -5.34 2.52 18.47
CA ARG A 27 -6.22 3.49 19.14
C ARG A 27 -5.58 4.88 19.22
N SER A 28 -4.25 4.94 19.34
CA SER A 28 -3.48 6.18 19.30
C SER A 28 -3.07 6.53 17.88
N ARG A 29 -3.16 7.81 17.51
CA ARG A 29 -2.72 8.31 16.19
C ARG A 29 -1.22 8.06 15.94
N TRP A 30 -0.40 7.97 16.98
CA TRP A 30 1.04 7.77 16.89
C TRP A 30 1.42 6.39 16.35
N PHE A 31 0.55 5.40 16.51
CA PHE A 31 0.74 4.04 16.04
C PHE A 31 -0.28 3.68 14.94
N ARG A 32 -0.62 4.65 14.10
CA ARG A 32 -1.54 4.48 12.98
C ARG A 32 -0.89 4.95 11.69
N TYR A 33 -1.04 4.17 10.64
CA TYR A 33 -0.76 4.59 9.28
C TYR A 33 -2.06 4.93 8.56
N GLU A 34 -1.94 5.74 7.51
CA GLU A 34 -2.99 6.10 6.58
C GLU A 34 -2.62 5.65 5.17
N VAL A 35 -3.59 5.05 4.48
CA VAL A 35 -3.60 4.95 3.03
C VAL A 35 -4.40 6.13 2.52
N ARG A 36 -3.79 6.90 1.64
CA ARG A 36 -4.34 8.14 1.12
C ARG A 36 -4.46 8.03 -0.40
N CYS A 37 -5.60 8.43 -0.95
CA CYS A 37 -5.89 8.37 -2.37
C CYS A 37 -6.85 9.51 -2.75
N TRP A 38 -6.34 10.54 -3.41
CA TRP A 38 -7.09 11.69 -3.89
C TRP A 38 -6.49 12.25 -5.18
N ALA A 39 -7.27 13.06 -5.90
CA ALA A 39 -6.82 13.72 -7.12
C ALA A 39 -5.69 14.71 -6.79
N HIS A 40 -4.65 14.75 -7.63
CA HIS A 40 -3.49 15.63 -7.47
C HIS A 40 -2.75 15.47 -6.13
N GLY A 41 -2.80 14.26 -5.55
CA GLY A 41 -2.10 13.99 -4.29
C GLY A 41 -0.59 14.15 -4.39
N ALA A 42 0.01 14.54 -3.28
CA ALA A 42 1.46 14.71 -3.16
C ALA A 42 2.10 13.48 -2.49
N ILE A 43 3.27 13.10 -2.99
CA ILE A 43 4.15 12.11 -2.39
C ILE A 43 5.38 12.90 -1.89
N PRO A 44 5.46 13.23 -0.58
CA PRO A 44 6.47 14.16 -0.07
C PRO A 44 7.92 13.75 -0.35
N ASP A 45 8.18 12.44 -0.38
CA ASP A 45 9.49 11.83 -0.62
C ASP A 45 9.77 11.54 -2.10
N ARG A 46 8.92 12.02 -3.02
CA ARG A 46 9.09 11.80 -4.47
C ARG A 46 10.42 12.34 -4.99
N GLU A 47 10.91 13.44 -4.43
CA GLU A 47 12.20 14.05 -4.82
C GLU A 47 13.40 13.18 -4.43
N HIS A 48 13.22 12.25 -3.49
CA HIS A 48 14.25 11.29 -3.06
C HIS A 48 14.17 9.95 -3.82
N ALA A 49 13.34 9.85 -4.86
CA ALA A 49 13.27 8.64 -5.68
C ALA A 49 14.60 8.36 -6.39
N VAL A 50 15.07 7.12 -6.33
CA VAL A 50 16.35 6.68 -6.92
C VAL A 50 16.34 6.78 -8.46
N GLY A 51 15.17 6.74 -9.09
CA GLY A 51 15.03 6.79 -10.53
C GLY A 51 13.61 7.17 -10.98
N PRO A 52 13.36 7.19 -12.30
CA PRO A 52 12.04 7.50 -12.83
C PRO A 52 11.00 6.48 -12.38
N PRO A 53 9.71 6.85 -12.31
CA PRO A 53 8.64 5.92 -12.00
C PRO A 53 8.52 4.84 -13.09
N VAL A 54 8.19 3.62 -12.69
CA VAL A 54 7.84 2.54 -13.61
C VAL A 54 6.40 2.73 -14.08
N LEU A 55 6.20 2.82 -15.40
CA LEU A 55 4.86 2.88 -15.98
C LEU A 55 4.23 1.48 -15.94
N VAL A 56 3.22 1.30 -15.09
CA VAL A 56 2.51 0.02 -14.98
C VAL A 56 1.42 -0.11 -16.05
N THR A 57 0.68 0.97 -16.35
CA THR A 57 -0.39 0.96 -17.37
C THR A 57 -0.80 2.38 -17.75
N ARG A 58 -1.37 2.53 -18.95
CA ARG A 58 -2.10 3.72 -19.41
C ARG A 58 -3.59 3.45 -19.67
N ASP A 59 -4.03 2.20 -19.52
CA ASP A 59 -5.44 1.84 -19.69
C ASP A 59 -6.29 2.43 -18.56
N ALA A 60 -7.25 3.27 -18.94
CA ALA A 60 -8.16 3.94 -18.00
C ALA A 60 -8.97 2.93 -17.18
N ALA A 61 -9.35 1.78 -17.75
CA ALA A 61 -10.10 0.76 -17.03
C ALA A 61 -9.24 0.08 -15.95
N ALA A 62 -7.98 -0.25 -16.27
CA ALA A 62 -7.01 -0.72 -15.28
C ALA A 62 -6.75 0.33 -14.18
N VAL A 63 -6.58 1.61 -14.53
CA VAL A 63 -6.42 2.69 -13.54
C VAL A 63 -7.62 2.77 -12.60
N ALA A 64 -8.84 2.72 -13.13
CA ALA A 64 -10.06 2.71 -12.31
C ALA A 64 -10.11 1.50 -11.35
N ARG A 65 -9.66 0.32 -11.80
CA ARG A 65 -9.55 -0.87 -10.94
C ARG A 65 -8.53 -0.69 -9.82
N ILE A 66 -7.35 -0.10 -10.10
CA ILE A 66 -6.35 0.22 -9.05
C ILE A 66 -6.96 1.17 -8.02
N LEU A 67 -7.56 2.29 -8.46
CA LEU A 67 -8.13 3.29 -7.58
C LEU A 67 -9.27 2.73 -6.72
N ARG A 68 -10.05 1.79 -7.25
CA ARG A 68 -11.08 1.06 -6.48
C ARG A 68 -10.44 0.08 -5.50
N ALA A 69 -9.43 -0.67 -5.92
CA ALA A 69 -8.72 -1.62 -5.06
C ALA A 69 -8.14 -0.92 -3.84
N VAL A 70 -7.38 0.17 -4.01
CA VAL A 70 -6.72 0.90 -2.91
C VAL A 70 -7.70 1.30 -1.79
N ARG A 71 -8.95 1.62 -2.13
CA ARG A 71 -10.01 1.96 -1.16
C ARG A 71 -10.51 0.77 -0.34
N GLY A 72 -10.36 -0.45 -0.85
CA GLY A 72 -10.77 -1.70 -0.20
C GLY A 72 -9.62 -2.50 0.41
N VAL A 73 -8.43 -1.91 0.59
CA VAL A 73 -7.29 -2.63 1.17
C VAL A 73 -7.57 -2.99 2.64
N PRO A 74 -7.27 -4.23 3.09
CA PRO A 74 -7.50 -4.59 4.47
C PRO A 74 -6.59 -3.79 5.42
N PRO A 75 -7.10 -3.33 6.58
CA PRO A 75 -6.34 -2.52 7.55
C PRO A 75 -5.41 -3.38 8.42
N LEU A 76 -4.53 -4.15 7.77
CA LEU A 76 -3.58 -5.04 8.43
C LEU A 76 -2.52 -4.27 9.22
N THR A 77 -1.97 -4.88 10.25
CA THR A 77 -0.98 -4.20 11.11
C THR A 77 0.36 -4.07 10.40
N TRP A 78 0.83 -2.84 10.19
CA TRP A 78 2.16 -2.57 9.66
C TRP A 78 3.21 -3.23 10.56
N GLY A 79 4.15 -3.93 9.94
CA GLY A 79 5.23 -4.61 10.63
C GLY A 79 4.81 -5.95 11.25
N ARG A 80 3.62 -6.47 10.93
CA ARG A 80 3.20 -7.82 11.31
C ARG A 80 2.98 -8.67 10.09
N ARG A 81 3.26 -9.96 10.22
CA ARG A 81 2.95 -10.94 9.17
C ARG A 81 1.43 -11.08 9.06
N PRO A 82 0.83 -10.91 7.87
CA PRO A 82 -0.57 -11.26 7.69
C PRO A 82 -0.73 -12.79 7.78
N PRO A 83 -1.93 -13.29 8.08
CA PRO A 83 -2.19 -14.74 8.08
C PRO A 83 -1.73 -15.35 6.75
N GLY A 84 -1.03 -16.48 6.75
CA GLY A 84 -0.54 -17.14 5.54
C GLY A 84 0.54 -16.38 4.74
N GLY A 85 1.10 -15.28 5.25
CA GLY A 85 2.19 -14.53 4.63
C GLY A 85 3.55 -14.82 5.29
N GLY A 86 4.60 -14.96 4.48
CA GLY A 86 5.98 -15.13 4.96
C GLY A 86 6.62 -13.81 5.43
N GLU A 87 6.15 -12.68 4.91
CA GLU A 87 6.74 -11.35 5.13
C GLU A 87 5.80 -10.40 5.88
N MET A 88 6.35 -9.34 6.45
CA MET A 88 5.59 -8.32 7.17
C MET A 88 4.77 -7.44 6.22
N TRP A 89 3.60 -7.01 6.67
CA TRP A 89 2.79 -6.01 5.98
C TRP A 89 3.43 -4.62 6.04
N ASN A 90 3.55 -3.94 4.91
CA ASN A 90 4.06 -2.57 4.79
C ASN A 90 3.57 -1.88 3.49
N SER A 91 4.21 -0.78 3.09
CA SER A 91 3.89 -0.04 1.87
C SER A 91 4.10 -0.84 0.58
N ASN A 92 5.12 -1.70 0.50
CA ASN A 92 5.34 -2.58 -0.66
C ASN A 92 4.18 -3.57 -0.79
N SER A 93 3.69 -4.09 0.34
CA SER A 93 2.50 -4.96 0.37
C SER A 93 1.27 -4.27 -0.18
N LEU A 94 1.05 -2.99 0.14
CA LEU A 94 -0.06 -2.20 -0.42
C LEU A 94 0.03 -2.08 -1.94
N VAL A 95 1.23 -1.79 -2.46
CA VAL A 95 1.45 -1.65 -3.92
C VAL A 95 1.16 -2.99 -4.60
N ALA A 96 1.81 -4.07 -4.16
CA ALA A 96 1.63 -5.40 -4.72
C ALA A 96 0.17 -5.89 -4.65
N TRP A 97 -0.49 -5.67 -3.51
CA TRP A 97 -1.90 -6.02 -3.32
C TRP A 97 -2.79 -5.23 -4.29
N SER A 98 -2.54 -3.93 -4.48
CA SER A 98 -3.35 -3.08 -5.37
C SER A 98 -3.21 -3.49 -6.83
N LEU A 99 -2.00 -3.84 -7.26
CA LEU A 99 -1.72 -4.35 -8.60
C LEU A 99 -2.42 -5.70 -8.82
N ALA A 100 -2.24 -6.64 -7.90
CA ALA A 100 -2.87 -7.96 -7.98
C ALA A 100 -4.42 -7.87 -8.01
N ARG A 101 -5.02 -7.03 -7.15
CA ARG A 101 -6.48 -6.80 -7.14
C ARG A 101 -6.99 -6.10 -8.40
N ALA A 102 -6.13 -5.33 -9.07
CA ALA A 102 -6.43 -4.74 -10.37
C ALA A 102 -6.11 -5.70 -11.53
N GLY A 103 -5.71 -6.95 -11.28
CA GLY A 103 -5.36 -7.92 -12.32
C GLY A 103 -4.16 -7.49 -13.17
N LEU A 104 -3.23 -6.74 -12.59
CA LEU A 104 -1.99 -6.30 -13.22
C LEU A 104 -0.82 -7.17 -12.78
N ALA A 105 0.24 -7.17 -13.58
CA ALA A 105 1.47 -7.91 -13.28
C ALA A 105 2.08 -7.45 -11.94
N THR A 106 2.66 -8.39 -11.22
CA THR A 106 3.32 -8.17 -9.92
C THR A 106 4.75 -8.68 -9.90
N ASP A 107 5.36 -8.89 -11.06
CA ASP A 107 6.74 -9.33 -11.28
C ASP A 107 7.75 -8.17 -11.30
N HIS A 108 7.34 -7.00 -10.80
CA HIS A 108 8.21 -5.84 -10.66
C HIS A 108 9.33 -6.07 -9.63
N VAL A 109 10.55 -5.73 -10.02
CA VAL A 109 11.74 -5.86 -9.19
C VAL A 109 12.35 -4.47 -8.88
N PRO A 110 12.84 -4.25 -7.66
CA PRO A 110 13.59 -3.02 -7.34
C PRO A 110 14.86 -2.89 -8.19
N PRO A 111 15.31 -1.65 -8.46
CA PRO A 111 16.55 -1.41 -9.19
C PRO A 111 17.78 -1.89 -8.40
N GLY A 112 18.89 -2.14 -9.12
CA GLY A 112 20.20 -2.43 -8.52
C GLY A 112 20.28 -3.72 -7.69
N GLY A 113 19.40 -4.69 -7.96
CA GLY A 113 19.34 -5.93 -7.18
C GLY A 113 18.75 -5.75 -5.77
N GLY A 114 18.08 -4.63 -5.51
CA GLY A 114 17.40 -4.38 -4.25
C GLY A 114 16.24 -5.35 -3.98
N ARG A 115 15.77 -5.38 -2.74
CA ARG A 115 14.60 -6.17 -2.33
C ARG A 115 13.41 -5.29 -1.99
N ALA A 116 12.21 -5.83 -2.16
CA ALA A 116 10.96 -5.20 -1.70
C ALA A 116 10.29 -6.08 -0.63
N PRO A 117 10.80 -6.10 0.62
CA PRO A 117 10.16 -6.86 1.69
C PRO A 117 8.70 -6.47 1.83
N GLY A 118 7.83 -7.45 2.04
CA GLY A 118 6.38 -7.29 2.11
C GLY A 118 5.67 -7.44 0.77
N TRP A 119 6.37 -7.52 -0.37
CA TRP A 119 5.75 -7.65 -1.69
C TRP A 119 4.95 -8.96 -1.82
N ASP A 120 5.56 -10.10 -1.48
CA ASP A 120 4.90 -11.42 -1.50
C ASP A 120 3.69 -11.45 -0.54
N ALA A 121 3.80 -10.81 0.63
CA ALA A 121 2.68 -10.68 1.54
C ALA A 121 1.49 -9.94 0.89
N GLY A 122 1.74 -8.89 0.10
CA GLY A 122 0.71 -8.17 -0.65
C GLY A 122 -0.01 -9.05 -1.67
N VAL A 123 0.75 -9.78 -2.49
CA VAL A 123 0.22 -10.71 -3.50
C VAL A 123 -0.64 -11.81 -2.84
N ARG A 124 -0.15 -12.44 -1.77
CA ARG A 124 -0.89 -13.50 -1.05
C ARG A 124 -2.16 -13.01 -0.38
N VAL A 125 -2.16 -11.78 0.15
CA VAL A 125 -3.39 -11.19 0.73
C VAL A 125 -4.41 -10.91 -0.38
N ALA A 126 -3.98 -10.44 -1.55
CA ALA A 126 -4.87 -10.14 -2.66
C ALA A 126 -5.60 -11.39 -3.19
N ALA A 127 -4.87 -12.50 -3.30
CA ALA A 127 -5.43 -13.79 -3.72
C ALA A 127 -6.55 -14.29 -2.81
N ARG A 128 -6.37 -14.16 -1.48
CA ARG A 128 -7.38 -14.60 -0.50
C ARG A 128 -8.59 -13.68 -0.41
N THR A 129 -8.41 -12.40 -0.71
CA THR A 129 -9.51 -11.42 -0.73
C THR A 129 -10.42 -11.62 -1.96
N ALA A 130 -10.03 -12.45 -2.94
CA ALA A 130 -10.90 -12.81 -4.07
C ALA A 130 -11.88 -13.93 -3.74
N THR A 131 -11.66 -14.65 -2.64
CA THR A 131 -12.36 -15.89 -2.28
C THR A 131 -13.36 -15.68 -1.13
N ALA A 132 -13.68 -14.43 -0.79
CA ALA A 132 -14.66 -14.05 0.22
C ALA A 132 -15.67 -13.07 -0.42
#